data_AF-G2G8S0-F1
#
_entry.id   AF-G2G8S0-F1
#
_cell.length_a   1.000
_cell.length_b   1.000
_cell.length_c   1.000
_cell.angle_alpha   90.00
_cell.angle_beta   90.00
_cell.angle_gamma   90.00
#
_symmetry.space_group_name_H-M   'P 1'
#
loop_
_entity.id
_entity.type
_entity.pdbx_description
1 polymer ?
#
loop_
_entity_poly.entity_id
_entity_poly.type
_entity_poly.pdbx_seq_one_letter_code
_entity_poly.pdbx_strand_id
1 'polypeptide(L)'
;MSPADSVRWHELTACSTAVNRPLFLVKSPGAEARAVCQSCPVRAECLHDALVQDTPNGLWGGLTHAERRALPPLPDGRAAALAVLRERLAPAAAVPAPEPDAPRARPARAATRRRTPTVKAKPKPKPGSRNAAKDTAASQREGVAAMLRAGATHRQIMDELHVTSRTITETRTAYAIPYRQGPGFRYSPQQRAQNEQRTLELLRAGASYSEITEQVGISAPAILKIRRAAGLKAPARRPPPPQTRAQALAARLEPYGDGHARWTGTWSGRMPQLYAEKGRFNARHTAFEQHHGRPPAGYVRSGCTEGACMAGAHLTDDLVRAIPVEEAVTVHALRALLSEIDQQGGPQAARDNLLDLTPASTPREPVMPTADTTSHPSHTAQAPAGALPLPALLAWGDSHPDSSVQDQAARARAAVEGLRARHAADQELTAITDEAAQLEKRLAELRAREAELAPKKPRRSPPPRDYDARTVRAWAVGHGVDCPGVGQIPKRVLDAWRAAGTSA
;
A
#
# COMPACT_ATOMS: atom_id res chain seq x y z
N MET A 1 -35.52 -9.27 12.95
CA MET A 1 -34.11 -9.62 13.26
C MET A 1 -33.96 -9.68 14.77
N SER A 2 -33.30 -10.73 15.28
CA SER A 2 -33.10 -10.92 16.73
C SER A 2 -31.92 -10.05 17.23
N PRO A 3 -31.90 -9.60 18.49
CA PRO A 3 -30.94 -8.60 19.00
C PRO A 3 -29.48 -9.08 19.11
N ALA A 4 -29.19 -10.34 18.78
CA ALA A 4 -27.89 -10.97 18.95
C ALA A 4 -26.91 -10.79 17.77
N ASP A 5 -27.34 -10.19 16.65
CA ASP A 5 -26.49 -9.94 15.47
C ASP A 5 -25.66 -8.64 15.56
N SER A 6 -25.66 -7.97 16.71
CA SER A 6 -25.12 -6.61 16.89
C SER A 6 -23.70 -6.54 17.48
N VAL A 7 -23.02 -7.67 17.71
CA VAL A 7 -21.58 -7.64 18.00
C VAL A 7 -20.84 -7.58 16.66
N ARG A 8 -20.10 -6.50 16.41
CA ARG A 8 -19.21 -6.42 15.26
C ARG A 8 -18.20 -7.55 15.40
N TRP A 9 -18.30 -8.57 14.54
CA TRP A 9 -17.45 -9.77 14.61
C TRP A 9 -15.94 -9.45 14.71
N HIS A 10 -15.51 -8.30 14.17
CA HIS A 10 -14.15 -7.78 14.29
C HIS A 10 -13.65 -7.61 15.74
N GLU A 11 -14.53 -7.29 16.69
CA GLU A 11 -14.21 -7.11 18.11
C GLU A 11 -13.91 -8.44 18.82
N LEU A 12 -14.36 -9.56 18.25
CA LEU A 12 -14.12 -10.92 18.75
C LEU A 12 -12.90 -11.59 18.08
N THR A 13 -12.05 -10.82 17.39
CA THR A 13 -10.89 -11.35 16.68
C THR A 13 -9.75 -11.71 17.63
N ALA A 14 -9.42 -12.99 17.73
CA ALA A 14 -8.33 -13.48 18.58
C ALA A 14 -6.94 -12.96 18.16
N CYS A 15 -6.75 -12.58 16.90
CA CYS A 15 -5.48 -12.07 16.37
C CYS A 15 -5.20 -10.61 16.74
N SER A 16 -6.21 -9.85 17.19
CA SER A 16 -6.05 -8.42 17.48
C SER A 16 -5.55 -8.15 18.90
N THR A 17 -5.54 -9.17 19.78
CA THR A 17 -5.07 -9.05 21.17
C THR A 17 -3.59 -8.71 21.26
N ALA A 18 -3.17 -8.04 22.33
CA ALA A 18 -1.77 -7.64 22.54
C ALA A 18 -0.78 -8.84 22.48
N VAL A 19 -1.22 -10.01 22.95
CA VAL A 19 -0.43 -11.26 22.97
C VAL A 19 -0.25 -11.84 21.56
N ASN A 20 -1.32 -11.88 20.77
CA ASN A 20 -1.30 -12.57 19.48
C ASN A 20 -0.87 -11.66 18.32
N ARG A 21 -1.15 -10.35 18.40
CA ARG A 21 -0.91 -9.37 17.33
C ARG A 21 0.52 -9.43 16.75
N PRO A 22 1.61 -9.59 17.53
CA PRO A 22 2.96 -9.72 16.99
C PRO A 22 3.12 -10.89 16.00
N LEU A 23 2.40 -12.00 16.18
CA LEU A 23 2.45 -13.18 15.31
C LEU A 23 1.89 -12.92 13.90
N PHE A 24 1.08 -11.87 13.74
CA PHE A 24 0.42 -11.50 12.49
C PHE A 24 1.08 -10.29 11.80
N LEU A 25 1.99 -9.57 12.48
CA LEU A 25 2.75 -8.42 11.92
C LEU A 25 4.04 -8.83 11.20
N VAL A 26 4.39 -10.12 11.21
CA VAL A 26 5.54 -10.66 10.49
C VAL A 26 5.21 -10.95 9.03
N LYS A 27 6.22 -10.88 8.16
CA LYS A 27 6.06 -11.08 6.70
C LYS A 27 5.46 -12.43 6.30
N SER A 28 5.60 -13.46 7.14
CA SER A 28 5.06 -14.80 6.90
C SER A 28 4.57 -15.39 8.22
N PRO A 29 3.27 -15.29 8.53
CA PRO A 29 2.68 -15.87 9.74
C PRO A 29 2.95 -17.40 9.79
N GLY A 30 3.50 -17.86 10.90
CA GLY A 30 3.93 -19.25 11.10
C GLY A 30 2.81 -20.17 11.60
N ALA A 31 3.21 -21.37 12.07
CA ALA A 31 2.28 -22.35 12.65
C ALA A 31 1.53 -21.81 13.87
N GLU A 32 2.17 -20.95 14.66
CA GLU A 32 1.60 -20.33 15.86
C GLU A 32 0.45 -19.37 15.53
N ALA A 33 0.62 -18.50 14.52
CA ALA A 33 -0.45 -17.65 14.01
C ALA A 33 -1.63 -18.48 13.44
N ARG A 34 -1.34 -19.63 12.81
CA ARG A 34 -2.37 -20.58 12.36
C ARG A 34 -3.14 -21.19 13.52
N ALA A 35 -2.47 -21.57 14.61
CA ALA A 35 -3.13 -22.10 15.81
C ALA A 35 -4.08 -21.06 16.43
N VAL A 36 -3.64 -19.80 16.56
CA VAL A 36 -4.50 -18.69 17.02
C VAL A 36 -5.69 -18.48 16.09
N CYS A 37 -5.47 -18.53 14.78
CA CYS A 37 -6.57 -18.45 13.84
C CYS A 37 -7.54 -19.61 13.97
N GLN A 38 -7.09 -20.84 14.26
CA GLN A 38 -7.94 -22.04 14.34
C GLN A 38 -8.92 -22.00 15.51
N SER A 39 -8.54 -21.38 16.64
CA SER A 39 -9.39 -21.21 17.82
C SER A 39 -10.24 -19.94 17.80
N CYS A 40 -10.10 -19.08 16.78
CA CYS A 40 -10.82 -17.82 16.72
C CYS A 40 -12.33 -18.05 16.45
N PRO A 41 -13.24 -17.42 17.23
CA PRO A 41 -14.69 -17.65 17.08
C PRO A 41 -15.27 -17.09 15.78
N VAL A 42 -14.59 -16.11 15.17
CA VAL A 42 -15.07 -15.36 14.00
C VAL A 42 -14.34 -15.72 12.70
N ARG A 43 -13.83 -16.96 12.61
CA ARG A 43 -13.04 -17.42 11.45
C ARG A 43 -13.82 -17.36 10.14
N ALA A 44 -15.09 -17.71 10.16
CA ALA A 44 -15.91 -17.78 8.95
C ALA A 44 -16.22 -16.38 8.42
N GLU A 45 -16.54 -15.45 9.30
CA GLU A 45 -16.77 -14.03 9.03
C GLU A 45 -15.48 -13.37 8.51
N CYS A 46 -14.36 -13.65 9.17
CA CYS A 46 -13.03 -13.20 8.75
C CYS A 46 -12.63 -13.72 7.37
N LEU A 47 -12.92 -14.99 7.07
CA LEU A 47 -12.63 -15.59 5.77
C LEU A 47 -13.55 -15.04 4.68
N HIS A 48 -14.83 -14.87 4.98
CA HIS A 48 -15.82 -14.32 4.06
C HIS A 48 -15.43 -12.91 3.61
N ASP A 49 -15.15 -12.02 4.56
CA ASP A 49 -14.78 -10.63 4.25
C ASP A 49 -13.47 -10.57 3.45
N ALA A 50 -12.49 -11.45 3.76
CA ALA A 50 -11.25 -11.55 2.99
C ALA A 50 -11.42 -12.11 1.57
N LEU A 51 -12.45 -12.91 1.32
CA LEU A 51 -12.79 -13.42 -0.02
C LEU A 51 -13.57 -12.38 -0.84
N VAL A 52 -14.49 -11.63 -0.20
CA VAL A 52 -15.27 -10.56 -0.86
C VAL A 52 -14.37 -9.39 -1.25
N GLN A 53 -13.42 -9.01 -0.40
CA GLN A 53 -12.52 -7.87 -0.64
C GLN A 53 -11.26 -8.23 -1.42
N ASP A 54 -11.07 -9.51 -1.79
CA ASP A 54 -9.84 -10.06 -2.35
C ASP A 54 -8.57 -9.59 -1.60
N THR A 55 -8.63 -9.64 -0.26
CA THR A 55 -7.61 -9.02 0.59
C THR A 55 -6.24 -9.66 0.31
N PRO A 56 -5.21 -8.89 -0.08
CA PRO A 56 -3.92 -9.46 -0.44
C PRO A 56 -3.10 -9.82 0.80
N ASN A 57 -2.38 -10.95 0.73
CA ASN A 57 -1.45 -11.43 1.76
C ASN A 57 -2.09 -11.63 3.15
N GLY A 58 -1.30 -12.07 4.14
CA GLY A 58 -1.77 -12.33 5.51
C GLY A 58 -2.58 -13.62 5.68
N LEU A 59 -2.86 -13.94 6.94
CA LEU A 59 -3.61 -15.12 7.36
C LEU A 59 -5.03 -14.69 7.77
N TRP A 60 -6.03 -15.10 7.00
CA TRP A 60 -7.44 -14.75 7.19
C TRP A 60 -8.27 -16.03 7.30
N GLY A 61 -9.05 -16.18 8.38
CA GLY A 61 -9.72 -17.45 8.69
C GLY A 61 -8.78 -18.66 8.87
N GLY A 62 -7.48 -18.42 9.04
CA GLY A 62 -6.44 -19.46 9.06
C GLY A 62 -5.88 -19.84 7.69
N LEU A 63 -6.23 -19.11 6.63
CA LEU A 63 -5.80 -19.35 5.25
C LEU A 63 -4.99 -18.18 4.69
N THR A 64 -3.95 -18.50 3.93
CA THR A 64 -3.16 -17.56 3.13
C THR A 64 -3.91 -17.18 1.86
N HIS A 65 -3.49 -16.10 1.20
CA HIS A 65 -4.07 -15.67 -0.09
C HIS A 65 -4.01 -16.78 -1.17
N ALA A 66 -2.95 -17.58 -1.21
CA ALA A 66 -2.85 -18.70 -2.14
C ALA A 66 -3.89 -19.81 -1.83
N GLU A 67 -4.11 -20.11 -0.55
CA GLU A 67 -5.08 -21.11 -0.12
C GLU A 67 -6.53 -20.62 -0.31
N ARG A 68 -6.80 -19.32 -0.11
CA ARG A 68 -8.11 -18.71 -0.38
C ARG A 68 -8.51 -18.83 -1.86
N ARG A 69 -7.57 -18.62 -2.78
CA ARG A 69 -7.82 -18.76 -4.24
C ARG A 69 -8.08 -20.20 -4.69
N ALA A 70 -7.77 -21.18 -3.86
CA ALA A 70 -8.09 -22.58 -4.14
C ALA A 70 -9.50 -22.98 -3.66
N LEU A 71 -10.22 -22.08 -2.94
CA LEU A 71 -11.59 -22.36 -2.51
C LEU A 71 -12.57 -22.30 -3.68
N PRO A 72 -13.58 -23.20 -3.70
CA PRO A 72 -14.69 -23.08 -4.64
C PRO A 72 -15.45 -21.77 -4.42
N PRO A 73 -16.10 -21.23 -5.47
CA PRO A 73 -16.95 -20.04 -5.35
C PRO A 73 -18.01 -20.25 -4.25
N LEU A 74 -18.31 -19.17 -3.53
CA LEU A 74 -19.33 -19.18 -2.49
C LEU A 74 -20.71 -18.90 -3.10
N PRO A 75 -21.79 -19.42 -2.50
CA PRO A 75 -23.14 -19.07 -2.92
C PRO A 75 -23.41 -17.57 -2.70
N ASP A 76 -24.33 -17.02 -3.49
CA ASP A 76 -24.77 -15.64 -3.32
C ASP A 76 -25.47 -15.42 -1.98
N GLY A 77 -25.24 -14.26 -1.38
CA GLY A 77 -25.80 -13.89 -0.07
C GLY A 77 -24.90 -14.25 1.11
N ARG A 78 -24.67 -13.27 2.00
CA ARG A 78 -23.76 -13.37 3.15
C ARG A 78 -24.11 -14.55 4.08
N ALA A 79 -25.39 -14.75 4.38
CA ALA A 79 -25.83 -15.82 5.28
C ALA A 79 -25.51 -17.23 4.74
N ALA A 80 -25.80 -17.47 3.45
CA ALA A 80 -25.50 -18.74 2.79
C ALA A 80 -23.98 -18.98 2.68
N ALA A 81 -23.22 -17.93 2.32
CA ALA A 81 -21.77 -17.99 2.26
C ALA A 81 -21.14 -18.32 3.63
N LEU A 82 -21.61 -17.69 4.71
CA LEU A 82 -21.13 -17.96 6.07
C LEU A 82 -21.47 -19.38 6.53
N ALA A 83 -22.64 -19.92 6.19
CA ALA A 83 -22.99 -21.29 6.51
C ALA A 83 -22.01 -22.30 5.88
N VAL A 84 -21.74 -22.16 4.58
CA VAL A 84 -20.77 -22.99 3.85
C VAL A 84 -19.36 -22.87 4.44
N LEU A 85 -18.94 -21.65 4.80
CA LEU A 85 -17.62 -21.44 5.38
C LEU A 85 -17.50 -22.04 6.79
N ARG A 86 -18.53 -21.92 7.65
CA ARG A 86 -18.55 -22.54 8.98
C ARG A 86 -18.46 -24.05 8.90
N GLU A 87 -19.18 -24.68 7.96
CA GLU A 87 -19.10 -26.12 7.71
C GLU A 87 -17.69 -26.53 7.26
N ARG A 88 -17.09 -25.81 6.30
CA ARG A 88 -15.73 -26.09 5.81
C ARG A 88 -14.64 -25.89 6.87
N LEU A 89 -14.86 -24.96 7.80
CA LEU A 89 -13.89 -24.60 8.84
C LEU A 89 -14.09 -25.36 10.15
N ALA A 90 -15.18 -26.12 10.27
CA ALA A 90 -15.44 -26.96 11.43
C ALA A 90 -14.26 -27.93 11.64
N PRO A 91 -13.77 -28.07 12.88
CA PRO A 91 -12.76 -29.08 13.17
C PRO A 91 -13.34 -30.46 12.84
N ALA A 92 -12.59 -31.26 12.07
CA ALA A 92 -12.93 -32.68 11.91
C ALA A 92 -13.01 -33.29 13.31
N ALA A 93 -14.15 -33.91 13.64
CA ALA A 93 -14.41 -34.51 14.94
C ALA A 93 -13.19 -35.30 15.42
N ALA A 94 -12.79 -35.05 16.67
CA ALA A 94 -11.63 -35.65 17.31
C ALA A 94 -11.65 -37.17 17.18
N VAL A 95 -10.69 -37.72 16.45
CA VAL A 95 -10.24 -39.10 16.67
C VAL A 95 -9.50 -39.08 18.01
N PRO A 96 -9.90 -39.86 19.02
CA PRO A 96 -9.20 -39.88 20.30
C PRO A 96 -7.76 -40.35 20.08
N ALA A 97 -6.80 -39.59 20.60
CA ALA A 97 -5.38 -39.87 20.47
C ALA A 97 -5.02 -41.20 21.16
N PRO A 98 -4.17 -42.05 20.56
CA PRO A 98 -3.54 -43.14 21.30
C PRO A 98 -2.55 -42.59 22.33
N GLU A 99 -2.54 -43.18 23.53
CA GLU A 99 -1.69 -42.80 24.67
C GLU A 99 -0.18 -42.85 24.37
N PRO A 100 0.65 -42.11 25.14
CA PRO A 100 2.05 -41.90 24.81
C PRO A 100 2.92 -43.07 25.28
N ASP A 101 3.40 -43.89 24.34
CA ASP A 101 4.49 -44.83 24.61
C ASP A 101 5.87 -44.15 24.59
N ALA A 102 6.69 -44.60 25.55
CA ALA A 102 8.08 -44.32 25.92
C ALA A 102 9.08 -43.81 24.84
N PRO A 103 10.18 -43.12 25.26
CA PRO A 103 11.06 -42.38 24.35
C PRO A 103 11.89 -43.32 23.47
N ARG A 104 11.64 -43.29 22.16
CA ARG A 104 12.51 -43.95 21.18
C ARG A 104 13.68 -43.05 20.81
N ALA A 105 14.88 -43.62 20.92
CA ALA A 105 16.18 -43.02 20.65
C ALA A 105 16.30 -42.45 19.22
N ARG A 106 17.03 -41.32 19.11
CA ARG A 106 17.38 -40.67 17.83
C ARG A 106 18.23 -41.60 16.96
N PRO A 107 17.84 -41.91 15.70
CA PRO A 107 18.78 -42.47 14.75
C PRO A 107 19.66 -41.37 14.15
N ALA A 108 20.90 -41.76 13.88
CA ALA A 108 21.96 -40.93 13.33
C ALA A 108 21.62 -40.34 11.95
N ARG A 109 22.17 -39.16 11.68
CA ARG A 109 22.10 -38.47 10.38
C ARG A 109 22.66 -39.37 9.27
N ALA A 110 21.80 -39.78 8.35
CA ALA A 110 22.20 -40.36 7.07
C ALA A 110 21.94 -39.39 5.91
N ALA A 111 22.85 -39.47 4.94
CA ALA A 111 23.10 -38.54 3.85
C ALA A 111 21.88 -38.12 3.01
N THR A 112 21.89 -36.84 2.62
CA THR A 112 21.06 -36.24 1.58
C THR A 112 21.14 -37.02 0.26
N ARG A 113 20.08 -37.77 -0.08
CA ARG A 113 19.81 -38.18 -1.45
C ARG A 113 18.94 -37.11 -2.13
N ARG A 114 19.43 -36.62 -3.27
CA ARG A 114 18.69 -35.73 -4.18
C ARG A 114 17.38 -36.42 -4.58
N ARG A 115 16.24 -35.79 -4.32
CA ARG A 115 14.94 -36.18 -4.88
C ARG A 115 14.89 -35.78 -6.35
N THR A 116 14.76 -36.75 -7.23
CA THR A 116 14.28 -36.56 -8.61
C THR A 116 12.79 -36.19 -8.60
N PRO A 117 12.32 -35.33 -9.52
CA PRO A 117 10.90 -35.00 -9.61
C PRO A 117 10.13 -36.14 -10.27
N THR A 118 9.15 -36.70 -9.56
CA THR A 118 8.17 -37.64 -10.12
C THR A 118 7.15 -36.85 -10.95
N VAL A 119 7.14 -37.12 -12.26
CA VAL A 119 6.08 -36.64 -13.18
C VAL A 119 4.80 -37.40 -12.85
N LYS A 120 3.81 -36.71 -12.26
CA LYS A 120 2.45 -37.25 -12.14
C LYS A 120 1.83 -37.32 -13.54
N ALA A 121 1.49 -38.54 -13.98
CA ALA A 121 0.76 -38.79 -15.21
C ALA A 121 -0.61 -38.11 -15.18
N LYS A 122 -0.96 -37.39 -16.27
CA LYS A 122 -2.23 -36.70 -16.46
C LYS A 122 -3.29 -37.70 -16.98
N PRO A 123 -4.55 -37.66 -16.52
CA PRO A 123 -5.58 -38.58 -16.99
C PRO A 123 -5.90 -38.34 -18.49
N LYS A 124 -6.06 -39.44 -19.25
CA LYS A 124 -6.41 -39.40 -20.69
C LYS A 124 -7.81 -38.80 -20.89
N PRO A 125 -8.01 -37.85 -21.82
CA PRO A 125 -9.34 -37.36 -22.18
C PRO A 125 -10.10 -38.37 -23.06
N LYS A 126 -11.43 -38.43 -22.88
CA LYS A 126 -12.37 -39.31 -23.59
C LYS A 126 -12.28 -39.12 -25.13
N PRO A 127 -12.46 -40.18 -25.93
CA PRO A 127 -12.38 -40.10 -27.39
C PRO A 127 -13.63 -39.42 -27.94
N GLY A 128 -13.56 -38.11 -28.16
CA GLY A 128 -14.64 -37.28 -28.70
C GLY A 128 -14.35 -35.78 -28.60
N SER A 129 -13.51 -35.35 -27.65
CA SER A 129 -13.18 -33.92 -27.41
C SER A 129 -11.94 -33.41 -28.15
N ARG A 130 -11.26 -34.25 -28.94
CA ARG A 130 -9.98 -33.87 -29.58
C ARG A 130 -10.12 -32.86 -30.71
N ASN A 131 -11.22 -32.87 -31.45
CA ASN A 131 -11.39 -31.97 -32.60
C ASN A 131 -11.77 -30.56 -32.13
N ALA A 132 -12.77 -30.44 -31.24
CA ALA A 132 -13.16 -29.15 -30.66
C ALA A 132 -11.99 -28.43 -29.96
N ALA A 133 -11.18 -29.14 -29.15
CA ALA A 133 -10.02 -28.55 -28.48
C ALA A 133 -8.89 -28.14 -29.45
N LYS A 134 -8.80 -28.78 -30.62
CA LYS A 134 -7.82 -28.46 -31.67
C LYS A 134 -8.24 -27.19 -32.42
N ASP A 135 -9.53 -27.03 -32.67
CA ASP A 135 -10.10 -25.85 -33.32
C ASP A 135 -10.00 -24.62 -32.39
N THR A 136 -10.21 -24.78 -31.08
CA THR A 136 -9.99 -23.70 -30.10
C THR A 136 -8.51 -23.29 -30.02
N ALA A 137 -7.59 -24.26 -30.06
CA ALA A 137 -6.15 -23.97 -30.02
C ALA A 137 -5.65 -23.30 -31.30
N ALA A 138 -6.21 -23.63 -32.47
CA ALA A 138 -5.93 -22.95 -33.73
C ALA A 138 -6.48 -21.51 -33.71
N SER A 139 -7.72 -21.32 -33.25
CA SER A 139 -8.34 -20.00 -33.10
C SER A 139 -7.57 -19.10 -32.11
N GLN A 140 -7.07 -19.65 -31.00
CA GLN A 140 -6.24 -18.91 -30.04
C GLN A 140 -4.89 -18.50 -30.64
N ARG A 141 -4.25 -19.37 -31.43
CA ARG A 141 -2.99 -19.04 -32.11
C ARG A 141 -3.18 -17.97 -33.18
N GLU A 142 -4.30 -17.99 -33.90
CA GLU A 142 -4.63 -16.94 -34.86
C GLU A 142 -4.85 -15.58 -34.17
N GLY A 143 -5.53 -15.57 -33.01
CA GLY A 143 -5.68 -14.35 -32.20
C GLY A 143 -4.34 -13.80 -31.69
N VAL A 144 -3.46 -14.67 -31.22
CA VAL A 144 -2.09 -14.28 -30.82
C VAL A 144 -1.29 -13.75 -32.01
N ALA A 145 -1.39 -14.39 -33.17
CA ALA A 145 -0.72 -13.96 -34.40
C ALA A 145 -1.22 -12.59 -34.88
N ALA A 146 -2.52 -12.33 -34.81
CA ALA A 146 -3.12 -11.03 -35.14
C ALA A 146 -2.60 -9.92 -34.23
N MET A 147 -2.59 -10.13 -32.91
CA MET A 147 -2.07 -9.15 -31.96
C MET A 147 -0.56 -8.91 -32.14
N LEU A 148 0.22 -9.95 -32.45
CA LEU A 148 1.65 -9.81 -32.75
C LEU A 148 1.88 -8.97 -34.03
N ARG A 149 1.10 -9.18 -35.08
CA ARG A 149 1.17 -8.37 -36.31
C ARG A 149 0.74 -6.92 -36.08
N ALA A 150 -0.23 -6.70 -35.19
CA ALA A 150 -0.68 -5.37 -34.76
C ALA A 150 0.32 -4.67 -33.81
N GLY A 151 1.42 -5.32 -33.43
CA GLY A 151 2.47 -4.73 -32.62
C GLY A 151 2.24 -4.76 -31.10
N ALA A 152 1.29 -5.57 -30.62
CA ALA A 152 1.04 -5.74 -29.20
C ALA A 152 2.26 -6.35 -28.48
N THR A 153 2.51 -5.88 -27.25
CA THR A 153 3.55 -6.45 -26.38
C THR A 153 3.14 -7.81 -25.85
N HIS A 154 4.11 -8.67 -25.50
CA HIS A 154 3.82 -9.97 -24.89
C HIS A 154 2.89 -9.85 -23.67
N ARG A 155 3.03 -8.79 -22.87
CA ARG A 155 2.17 -8.54 -21.71
C ARG A 155 0.71 -8.32 -22.12
N GLN A 156 0.46 -7.42 -23.07
CA GLN A 156 -0.90 -7.15 -23.58
C GLN A 156 -1.54 -8.43 -24.15
N ILE A 157 -0.77 -9.27 -24.84
CA ILE A 157 -1.29 -10.53 -25.40
C ILE A 157 -1.62 -11.55 -24.29
N MET A 158 -0.79 -11.65 -23.25
CA MET A 158 -1.07 -12.53 -22.11
C MET A 158 -2.29 -12.04 -21.30
N ASP A 159 -2.45 -10.74 -21.16
CA ASP A 159 -3.56 -10.13 -20.41
C ASP A 159 -4.88 -10.28 -21.18
N GLU A 160 -4.88 -10.04 -22.50
CA GLU A 160 -6.09 -10.07 -23.35
C GLU A 160 -6.55 -11.48 -23.71
N LEU A 161 -5.62 -12.35 -24.12
CA LEU A 161 -5.95 -13.70 -24.62
C LEU A 161 -5.71 -14.80 -23.57
N HIS A 162 -5.26 -14.44 -22.37
CA HIS A 162 -4.96 -15.36 -21.27
C HIS A 162 -4.02 -16.51 -21.66
N VAL A 163 -3.11 -16.24 -22.61
CA VAL A 163 -2.12 -17.20 -23.08
C VAL A 163 -0.79 -17.07 -22.33
N THR A 164 0.05 -18.10 -22.39
CA THR A 164 1.39 -18.04 -21.79
C THR A 164 2.41 -17.43 -22.76
N SER A 165 3.49 -16.84 -22.23
CA SER A 165 4.63 -16.35 -23.04
C SER A 165 5.23 -17.41 -23.97
N ARG A 166 5.16 -18.70 -23.55
CA ARG A 166 5.57 -19.84 -24.38
C ARG A 166 4.66 -19.99 -25.61
N THR A 167 3.34 -19.92 -25.42
CA THR A 167 2.35 -19.97 -26.52
C THR A 167 2.57 -18.85 -27.52
N ILE A 168 2.89 -17.63 -27.04
CA ILE A 168 3.22 -16.49 -27.89
C ILE A 168 4.47 -16.76 -28.73
N THR A 169 5.52 -17.30 -28.11
CA THR A 169 6.79 -17.61 -28.79
C THR A 169 6.63 -18.72 -29.84
N GLU A 170 5.90 -19.78 -29.50
CA GLU A 170 5.60 -20.90 -30.42
C GLU A 170 4.73 -20.42 -31.59
N THR A 171 3.70 -19.61 -31.34
CA THR A 171 2.84 -19.02 -32.38
C THR A 171 3.65 -18.11 -33.31
N ARG A 172 4.46 -17.22 -32.76
CA ARG A 172 5.31 -16.32 -33.54
C ARG A 172 6.26 -17.09 -34.48
N THR A 173 6.77 -18.23 -34.01
CA THR A 173 7.63 -19.13 -34.80
C THR A 173 6.85 -19.86 -35.88
N ALA A 174 5.69 -20.42 -35.53
CA ALA A 174 4.82 -21.16 -36.45
C ALA A 174 4.29 -20.29 -37.60
N TYR A 175 4.03 -19.01 -37.35
CA TYR A 175 3.53 -18.05 -38.34
C TYR A 175 4.62 -17.14 -38.93
N ALA A 176 5.90 -17.43 -38.65
CA ALA A 176 7.05 -16.65 -39.11
C ALA A 176 6.93 -15.12 -38.90
N ILE A 177 6.32 -14.69 -37.80
CA ILE A 177 6.07 -13.26 -37.52
C ILE A 177 7.38 -12.62 -37.03
N PRO A 178 7.92 -11.59 -37.70
CA PRO A 178 9.18 -10.97 -37.30
C PRO A 178 9.06 -10.34 -35.90
N TYR A 179 10.14 -10.36 -35.11
CA TYR A 179 10.17 -9.56 -33.89
C TYR A 179 10.11 -8.08 -34.28
N ARG A 180 9.38 -7.27 -33.50
CA ARG A 180 9.43 -5.81 -33.65
C ARG A 180 10.88 -5.35 -33.50
N GLN A 181 11.37 -4.60 -34.47
CA GLN A 181 12.67 -3.94 -34.36
C GLN A 181 12.57 -2.92 -33.22
N GLY A 182 13.45 -3.01 -32.23
CA GLY A 182 13.32 -2.26 -30.98
C GLY A 182 14.22 -2.78 -29.85
N PRO A 183 14.13 -2.17 -28.65
CA PRO A 183 14.90 -2.59 -27.48
C PRO A 183 14.73 -4.09 -27.18
N GLY A 184 15.82 -4.86 -27.31
CA GLY A 184 15.82 -6.32 -27.10
C GLY A 184 15.77 -7.17 -28.38
N PHE A 185 15.65 -6.56 -29.56
CA PHE A 185 15.78 -7.25 -30.85
C PHE A 185 17.22 -7.71 -31.11
N ARG A 186 17.41 -8.93 -31.65
CA ARG A 186 18.74 -9.43 -32.04
C ARG A 186 19.04 -9.01 -33.49
N TYR A 187 19.72 -7.88 -33.63
CA TYR A 187 20.23 -7.41 -34.93
C TYR A 187 21.32 -8.33 -35.48
N SER A 188 21.34 -8.50 -36.81
CA SER A 188 22.44 -9.15 -37.54
C SER A 188 23.75 -8.35 -37.36
N PRO A 189 24.93 -8.94 -37.60
CA PRO A 189 26.20 -8.21 -37.52
C PRO A 189 26.22 -6.94 -38.39
N GLN A 190 25.70 -7.01 -39.62
CA GLN A 190 25.61 -5.88 -40.53
C GLN A 190 24.66 -4.79 -40.01
N GLN A 191 23.49 -5.19 -39.48
CA GLN A 191 22.52 -4.26 -38.90
C GLN A 191 23.06 -3.59 -37.63
N ARG A 192 23.87 -4.28 -36.83
CA ARG A 192 24.52 -3.69 -35.65
C ARG A 192 25.50 -2.58 -36.05
N ALA A 193 26.31 -2.82 -37.08
CA ALA A 193 27.23 -1.81 -37.59
C ALA A 193 26.49 -0.58 -38.14
N GLN A 194 25.41 -0.80 -38.90
CA GLN A 194 24.54 0.29 -39.39
C GLN A 194 23.88 1.08 -38.25
N ASN A 195 23.33 0.40 -37.25
CA ASN A 195 22.70 1.03 -36.09
C ASN A 195 23.72 1.82 -35.25
N GLU A 196 24.93 1.29 -35.08
CA GLU A 196 26.03 1.98 -34.39
C GLU A 196 26.43 3.25 -35.13
N GLN A 197 26.63 3.18 -36.46
CA GLN A 197 26.98 4.33 -37.28
C GLN A 197 25.88 5.41 -37.24
N ARG A 198 24.61 5.01 -37.42
CA ARG A 198 23.47 5.93 -37.35
C ARG A 198 23.31 6.58 -35.98
N THR A 199 23.58 5.82 -34.91
CA THR A 199 23.57 6.34 -33.54
C THR A 199 24.66 7.39 -33.33
N LEU A 200 25.86 7.18 -33.88
CA LEU A 200 26.96 8.15 -33.78
C LEU A 200 26.68 9.44 -34.54
N GLU A 201 26.06 9.35 -35.73
CA GLU A 201 25.59 10.52 -36.49
C GLU A 201 24.63 11.36 -35.66
N LEU A 202 23.59 10.73 -35.09
CA LEU A 202 22.59 11.41 -34.27
C LEU A 202 23.18 11.98 -32.98
N LEU A 203 24.09 11.26 -32.32
CA LEU A 203 24.78 11.76 -31.12
C LEU A 203 25.64 12.99 -31.41
N ARG A 204 26.31 13.05 -32.57
CA ARG A 204 27.10 14.21 -33.02
C ARG A 204 26.21 15.37 -33.41
N ALA A 205 25.03 15.10 -33.98
CA ALA A 205 24.00 16.09 -34.28
C ALA A 205 23.27 16.62 -33.03
N GLY A 206 23.57 16.09 -31.84
CA GLY A 206 22.98 16.55 -30.57
C GLY A 206 21.63 15.95 -30.23
N ALA A 207 21.19 14.89 -30.93
CA ALA A 207 19.93 14.22 -30.65
C ALA A 207 19.88 13.64 -29.23
N SER A 208 18.70 13.70 -28.63
CA SER A 208 18.37 13.09 -27.34
C SER A 208 18.31 11.56 -27.44
N TYR A 209 18.44 10.88 -26.30
CA TYR A 209 18.40 9.41 -26.28
C TYR A 209 17.02 8.85 -26.65
N SER A 210 15.94 9.58 -26.38
CA SER A 210 14.59 9.19 -26.83
C SER A 210 14.48 9.22 -28.34
N GLU A 211 14.94 10.30 -28.99
CA GLU A 211 14.92 10.44 -30.45
C GLU A 211 15.78 9.35 -31.13
N ILE A 212 16.96 9.05 -30.56
CA ILE A 212 17.81 7.96 -31.07
C ILE A 212 17.14 6.60 -30.88
N THR A 213 16.50 6.34 -29.74
CA THR A 213 15.77 5.09 -29.51
C THR A 213 14.60 4.93 -30.47
N GLU A 214 13.89 6.02 -30.78
CA GLU A 214 12.76 6.02 -31.72
C GLU A 214 13.22 5.81 -33.17
N GLN A 215 14.29 6.48 -33.60
CA GLN A 215 14.78 6.40 -34.98
C GLN A 215 15.59 5.14 -35.28
N VAL A 216 16.37 4.63 -34.32
CA VAL A 216 17.30 3.51 -34.54
C VAL A 216 16.80 2.21 -33.92
N GLY A 217 15.83 2.26 -33.00
CA GLY A 217 15.27 1.06 -32.36
C GLY A 217 16.23 0.37 -31.39
N ILE A 218 17.20 1.09 -30.84
CA ILE A 218 18.14 0.55 -29.83
C ILE A 218 17.89 1.15 -28.44
N SER A 219 18.22 0.39 -27.40
CA SER A 219 17.95 0.79 -26.01
C SER A 219 18.91 1.88 -25.52
N ALA A 220 18.45 2.71 -24.58
CA ALA A 220 19.28 3.75 -23.95
C ALA A 220 20.61 3.24 -23.36
N PRO A 221 20.69 2.03 -22.74
CA PRO A 221 21.97 1.44 -22.34
C PRO A 221 22.92 1.13 -23.50
N ALA A 222 22.40 0.72 -24.66
CA ALA A 222 23.20 0.47 -25.86
C ALA A 222 23.76 1.78 -26.44
N ILE A 223 22.93 2.83 -26.51
CA ILE A 223 23.33 4.18 -26.91
C ILE A 223 24.47 4.70 -26.02
N LEU A 224 24.36 4.50 -24.70
CA LEU A 224 25.41 4.85 -23.74
C LEU A 224 26.72 4.10 -23.94
N LYS A 225 26.67 2.85 -24.43
CA LYS A 225 27.87 2.07 -24.73
C LYS A 225 28.56 2.60 -25.99
N ILE A 226 27.78 2.86 -27.05
CA ILE A 226 28.26 3.44 -28.32
C ILE A 226 28.89 4.82 -28.07
N ARG A 227 28.21 5.68 -27.29
CA ARG A 227 28.71 7.00 -26.91
C ARG A 227 30.07 6.94 -26.19
N ARG A 228 30.21 6.02 -25.23
CA ARG A 228 31.45 5.83 -24.46
C ARG A 228 32.58 5.32 -25.34
N ALA A 229 32.29 4.34 -26.21
CA ALA A 229 33.28 3.80 -27.15
C ALA A 229 33.79 4.89 -28.12
N ALA A 230 32.93 5.83 -28.52
CA ALA A 230 33.29 6.95 -29.39
C ALA A 230 33.88 8.18 -28.66
N GLY A 231 34.09 8.11 -27.34
CA GLY A 231 34.69 9.21 -26.57
C GLY A 231 33.84 10.49 -26.50
N LEU A 232 32.55 10.43 -26.85
CA LEU A 232 31.67 11.59 -26.85
C LEU A 232 31.27 11.97 -25.42
N LYS A 233 31.66 13.17 -24.96
CA LYS A 233 31.26 13.69 -23.64
C LYS A 233 29.73 13.69 -23.52
N ALA A 234 29.19 13.21 -22.39
CA ALA A 234 27.76 13.30 -22.10
C ALA A 234 27.30 14.76 -22.16
N PRO A 235 26.09 15.09 -22.68
CA PRO A 235 25.59 16.45 -22.56
C PRO A 235 25.54 16.74 -21.05
N ALA A 236 26.02 17.92 -20.67
CA ALA A 236 25.85 18.38 -19.31
C ALA A 236 24.36 18.31 -18.99
N ARG A 237 23.96 17.50 -18.00
CA ARG A 237 22.61 17.57 -17.46
C ARG A 237 22.45 18.99 -16.93
N ARG A 238 21.74 19.86 -17.65
CA ARG A 238 21.29 21.12 -17.07
C ARG A 238 20.40 20.72 -15.90
N PRO A 239 20.78 21.00 -14.64
CA PRO A 239 19.87 20.73 -13.54
C PRO A 239 18.58 21.49 -13.85
N PRO A 240 17.40 20.87 -13.67
CA PRO A 240 16.17 21.63 -13.75
C PRO A 240 16.29 22.82 -12.78
N PRO A 241 15.69 23.98 -13.12
CA PRO A 241 15.70 25.13 -12.22
C PRO A 241 15.22 24.69 -10.84
N PRO A 242 15.75 25.26 -9.74
CA PRO A 242 15.30 24.90 -8.40
C PRO A 242 13.80 25.21 -8.29
N GLN A 243 12.98 24.17 -8.31
CA GLN A 243 11.54 24.27 -8.14
C GLN A 243 11.22 24.19 -6.65
N THR A 244 10.34 25.07 -6.20
CA THR A 244 9.74 24.94 -4.87
C THR A 244 8.88 23.68 -4.80
N ARG A 245 8.56 23.19 -3.59
CA ARG A 245 7.65 22.04 -3.42
C ARG A 245 6.32 22.21 -4.16
N ALA A 246 5.72 23.40 -4.09
CA ALA A 246 4.46 23.72 -4.76
C ALA A 246 4.61 23.69 -6.30
N GLN A 247 5.68 24.30 -6.84
CA GLN A 247 5.94 24.30 -8.29
C GLN A 247 6.20 22.89 -8.83
N ALA A 248 7.00 22.10 -8.11
CA ALA A 248 7.33 20.74 -8.50
C ALA A 248 6.13 19.79 -8.44
N LEU A 249 5.18 20.07 -7.54
CA LEU A 249 3.91 19.35 -7.43
C LEU A 249 2.96 19.73 -8.57
N ALA A 250 2.76 21.03 -8.80
CA ALA A 250 1.90 21.53 -9.88
C ALA A 250 2.33 21.02 -11.26
N ALA A 251 3.64 20.94 -11.52
CA ALA A 251 4.17 20.41 -12.78
C ALA A 251 3.87 18.92 -13.04
N ARG A 252 3.38 18.18 -12.04
CA ARG A 252 3.16 16.72 -12.09
C ARG A 252 1.74 16.31 -11.69
N LEU A 253 0.89 17.29 -11.37
CA LEU A 253 -0.54 17.09 -11.17
C LEU A 253 -1.25 17.51 -12.44
N GLU A 254 -1.87 16.55 -13.10
CA GLU A 254 -2.67 16.82 -14.28
C GLU A 254 -4.15 16.72 -13.92
N PRO A 255 -4.93 17.79 -14.10
CA PRO A 255 -6.35 17.77 -13.81
C PRO A 255 -7.09 16.86 -14.80
N TYR A 256 -8.11 16.16 -14.33
CA TYR A 256 -9.00 15.36 -15.17
C TYR A 256 -10.39 15.26 -14.54
N GLY A 257 -11.45 15.19 -15.36
CA GLY A 257 -12.83 15.08 -14.90
C GLY A 257 -13.25 16.23 -13.97
N ASP A 258 -14.27 15.97 -13.13
CA ASP A 258 -14.83 16.93 -12.18
C ASP A 258 -13.92 17.13 -10.96
N GLY A 259 -12.88 17.95 -11.11
CA GLY A 259 -12.01 18.38 -10.01
C GLY A 259 -11.00 17.34 -9.52
N HIS A 260 -10.80 16.24 -10.26
CA HIS A 260 -9.75 15.25 -9.95
C HIS A 260 -8.39 15.66 -10.52
N ALA A 261 -7.33 15.09 -9.95
CA ALA A 261 -5.97 15.27 -10.47
C ALA A 261 -5.21 13.95 -10.42
N ARG A 262 -4.48 13.63 -11.49
CA ARG A 262 -3.63 12.44 -11.61
C ARG A 262 -2.18 12.79 -11.40
N TRP A 263 -1.44 11.84 -10.83
CA TRP A 263 0.02 11.94 -10.73
C TRP A 263 0.69 11.51 -12.02
N THR A 264 1.50 12.38 -12.60
CA THR A 264 2.36 12.05 -13.75
C THR A 264 3.83 11.83 -13.37
N GLY A 265 4.15 11.92 -12.08
CA GLY A 265 5.51 11.78 -11.56
C GLY A 265 5.94 10.34 -11.25
N THR A 266 7.12 10.23 -10.66
CA THR A 266 7.73 8.94 -10.28
C THR A 266 7.05 8.30 -9.08
N TRP A 267 7.06 6.97 -9.05
CA TRP A 267 6.57 6.15 -7.94
C TRP A 267 7.71 5.34 -7.33
N SER A 268 7.69 5.18 -6.00
CA SER A 268 8.50 4.20 -5.28
C SER A 268 7.55 3.25 -4.55
N GLY A 269 7.31 2.08 -5.14
CA GLY A 269 6.22 1.21 -4.70
C GLY A 269 4.86 1.92 -4.86
N ARG A 270 4.09 2.02 -3.77
CA ARG A 270 2.80 2.76 -3.73
C ARG A 270 2.96 4.25 -3.35
N MET A 271 4.17 4.75 -3.16
CA MET A 271 4.43 6.13 -2.72
C MET A 271 4.83 7.02 -3.90
N PRO A 272 4.04 8.06 -4.24
CA PRO A 272 4.41 9.02 -5.27
C PRO A 272 5.53 9.92 -4.76
N GLN A 273 6.65 9.95 -5.51
CA GLN A 273 7.88 10.64 -5.13
C GLN A 273 7.94 12.02 -5.77
N LEU A 274 7.96 13.06 -4.93
CA LEU A 274 8.19 14.43 -5.34
C LEU A 274 9.64 14.82 -5.03
N TYR A 275 10.34 15.41 -6.00
CA TYR A 275 11.70 15.92 -5.82
C TYR A 275 11.68 17.43 -6.01
N ALA A 276 12.07 18.17 -4.98
CA ALA A 276 12.09 19.64 -4.95
C ALA A 276 13.18 20.10 -3.96
N GLU A 277 13.71 21.32 -4.09
CA GLU A 277 14.58 21.94 -3.06
C GLU A 277 15.75 21.07 -2.54
N LYS A 278 16.36 20.22 -3.40
CA LYS A 278 17.40 19.22 -3.02
C LYS A 278 16.93 18.15 -2.01
N GLY A 279 15.63 18.01 -1.81
CA GLY A 279 14.99 17.00 -0.97
C GLY A 279 14.06 16.05 -1.73
N ARG A 280 13.56 15.04 -1.02
CA ARG A 280 12.59 14.05 -1.51
C ARG A 280 11.38 14.06 -0.58
N PHE A 281 10.20 14.26 -1.16
CA PHE A 281 8.94 14.43 -0.46
C PHE A 281 7.90 13.45 -0.98
N ASN A 282 6.85 13.22 -0.19
CA ASN A 282 5.69 12.44 -0.62
C ASN A 282 4.69 13.38 -1.30
N ALA A 283 4.40 13.13 -2.59
CA ALA A 283 3.55 14.02 -3.37
C ALA A 283 2.13 14.18 -2.78
N ARG A 284 1.56 13.12 -2.17
CA ARG A 284 0.25 13.21 -1.52
C ARG A 284 0.28 14.08 -0.27
N HIS A 285 1.35 13.98 0.53
CA HIS A 285 1.47 14.80 1.73
C HIS A 285 1.63 16.27 1.34
N THR A 286 2.43 16.56 0.31
CA THR A 286 2.58 17.91 -0.21
C THR A 286 1.27 18.46 -0.78
N ALA A 287 0.52 17.66 -1.54
CA ALA A 287 -0.78 18.07 -2.08
C ALA A 287 -1.83 18.31 -0.97
N PHE A 288 -1.82 17.47 0.07
CA PHE A 288 -2.67 17.65 1.24
C PHE A 288 -2.31 18.93 1.99
N GLU A 289 -1.04 19.12 2.32
CA GLU A 289 -0.55 20.30 3.06
C GLU A 289 -0.83 21.60 2.31
N GLN A 290 -0.65 21.60 0.98
CA GLN A 290 -0.95 22.77 0.14
C GLN A 290 -2.44 23.13 0.14
N HIS A 291 -3.35 22.15 0.24
CA HIS A 291 -4.79 22.41 0.22
C HIS A 291 -5.36 22.70 1.62
N HIS A 292 -4.98 21.91 2.62
CA HIS A 292 -5.52 22.00 3.98
C HIS A 292 -4.75 22.98 4.87
N GLY A 293 -3.63 23.54 4.41
CA GLY A 293 -2.82 24.50 5.16
C GLY A 293 -2.13 23.93 6.40
N ARG A 294 -2.12 22.61 6.56
CA ARG A 294 -1.52 21.90 7.70
C ARG A 294 -0.83 20.60 7.27
N PRO A 295 0.20 20.13 7.99
CA PRO A 295 0.78 18.82 7.73
C PRO A 295 -0.24 17.70 8.00
N PRO A 296 -0.18 16.59 7.23
CA PRO A 296 -1.07 15.45 7.43
C PRO A 296 -0.67 14.64 8.67
N ALA A 297 -1.68 14.16 9.40
CA ALA A 297 -1.50 13.18 10.46
C ALA A 297 -1.57 11.77 9.87
N GLY A 298 -0.47 11.04 9.97
CA GLY A 298 -0.39 9.66 9.49
C GLY A 298 -0.51 9.52 7.97
N TYR A 299 -1.32 8.58 7.49
CA TYR A 299 -1.41 8.26 6.06
C TYR A 299 -2.33 9.21 5.30
N VAL A 300 -1.88 9.72 4.15
CA VAL A 300 -2.77 10.44 3.21
C VAL A 300 -3.33 9.50 2.14
N ARG A 301 -4.67 9.50 1.99
CA ARG A 301 -5.42 8.70 1.01
C ARG A 301 -6.44 9.57 0.28
N SER A 302 -6.85 9.16 -0.91
CA SER A 302 -8.01 9.75 -1.57
C SER A 302 -9.29 9.34 -0.83
N GLY A 303 -10.13 10.32 -0.48
CA GLY A 303 -11.48 10.12 0.05
C GLY A 303 -12.55 9.98 -1.04
N CYS A 304 -12.21 10.20 -2.30
CA CYS A 304 -13.10 9.95 -3.44
C CYS A 304 -13.04 8.49 -3.92
N THR A 305 -14.01 8.12 -4.75
CA THR A 305 -14.09 6.80 -5.43
C THR A 305 -12.87 6.50 -6.30
N GLU A 306 -12.24 7.54 -6.84
CA GLU A 306 -10.97 7.46 -7.59
C GLU A 306 -9.78 7.27 -6.65
N GLY A 307 -9.42 6.00 -6.38
CA GLY A 307 -8.34 5.62 -5.45
C GLY A 307 -6.93 6.16 -5.78
N ALA A 308 -6.74 6.64 -7.01
CA ALA A 308 -5.48 7.24 -7.48
C ALA A 308 -5.51 8.78 -7.51
N CYS A 309 -6.63 9.40 -7.16
CA CYS A 309 -6.77 10.85 -7.17
C CYS A 309 -5.78 11.51 -6.20
N MET A 310 -5.17 12.61 -6.66
CA MET A 310 -4.25 13.42 -5.86
C MET A 310 -4.64 14.90 -5.83
N ALA A 311 -5.89 15.21 -6.19
CA ALA A 311 -6.44 16.54 -5.94
C ALA A 311 -6.48 16.80 -4.43
N GLY A 312 -5.88 17.90 -3.97
CA GLY A 312 -5.73 18.20 -2.55
C GLY A 312 -7.05 18.17 -1.77
N ALA A 313 -8.14 18.65 -2.40
CA ALA A 313 -9.50 18.62 -1.85
C ALA A 313 -10.03 17.21 -1.60
N HIS A 314 -9.59 16.23 -2.38
CA HIS A 314 -10.02 14.85 -2.27
C HIS A 314 -9.09 14.01 -1.39
N LEU A 315 -8.05 14.61 -0.79
CA LEU A 315 -7.14 13.90 0.08
C LEU A 315 -7.56 14.03 1.55
N THR A 316 -7.60 12.89 2.24
CA THR A 316 -7.86 12.77 3.68
C THR A 316 -6.64 12.19 4.37
N ASP A 317 -6.40 12.57 5.62
CA ASP A 317 -5.38 11.98 6.49
C ASP A 317 -6.02 11.06 7.54
N ASP A 318 -5.24 10.48 8.46
CA ASP A 318 -5.81 9.57 9.47
C ASP A 318 -6.77 10.30 10.42
N LEU A 319 -6.52 11.57 10.75
CA LEU A 319 -7.43 12.38 11.58
C LEU A 319 -8.78 12.58 10.91
N VAL A 320 -8.81 13.01 9.65
CA VAL A 320 -10.07 13.22 8.92
C VAL A 320 -10.86 11.92 8.77
N ARG A 321 -10.18 10.77 8.65
CA ARG A 321 -10.83 9.46 8.57
C ARG A 321 -11.20 8.85 9.92
N ALA A 322 -10.57 9.29 11.01
CA ALA A 322 -10.88 8.85 12.36
C ALA A 322 -12.17 9.49 12.89
N ILE A 323 -12.69 10.52 12.22
CA ILE A 323 -14.02 11.08 12.49
C ILE A 323 -15.06 10.00 12.11
N PRO A 324 -15.80 9.42 13.07
CA PRO A 324 -16.84 8.44 12.78
C PRO A 324 -17.86 9.00 11.77
N VAL A 325 -18.41 8.15 10.91
CA VAL A 325 -19.31 8.56 9.81
C VAL A 325 -20.54 9.31 10.33
N GLU A 326 -21.01 9.01 11.54
CA GLU A 326 -22.07 9.76 12.23
C GLU A 326 -21.64 11.19 12.58
N GLU A 327 -20.38 11.40 13.01
CA GLU A 327 -19.76 12.71 13.20
C GLU A 327 -19.47 13.44 11.88
N ALA A 328 -19.09 12.73 10.82
CA ALA A 328 -18.85 13.33 9.52
C ALA A 328 -20.16 13.77 8.83
N VAL A 329 -21.23 12.98 8.99
CA VAL A 329 -22.60 13.33 8.61
C VAL A 329 -23.10 14.49 9.44
N THR A 330 -22.81 14.56 10.75
CA THR A 330 -23.15 15.74 11.56
C THR A 330 -22.29 16.95 11.24
N VAL A 331 -21.02 16.83 10.86
CA VAL A 331 -20.19 17.98 10.44
C VAL A 331 -20.63 18.50 9.08
N HIS A 332 -20.97 17.62 8.13
CA HIS A 332 -21.52 18.05 6.84
C HIS A 332 -22.93 18.63 7.00
N ALA A 333 -23.79 18.00 7.80
CA ALA A 333 -25.12 18.52 8.13
C ALA A 333 -25.04 19.84 8.92
N LEU A 334 -24.07 19.99 9.82
CA LEU A 334 -23.82 21.23 10.55
C LEU A 334 -23.29 22.31 9.61
N ARG A 335 -22.39 21.99 8.68
CA ARG A 335 -21.95 22.97 7.67
C ARG A 335 -23.07 23.37 6.71
N ALA A 336 -23.92 22.42 6.32
CA ALA A 336 -25.10 22.69 5.50
C ALA A 336 -26.09 23.57 6.27
N LEU A 337 -26.36 23.25 7.54
CA LEU A 337 -27.19 24.05 8.43
C LEU A 337 -26.62 25.45 8.67
N LEU A 338 -25.31 25.58 8.88
CA LEU A 338 -24.64 26.88 9.02
C LEU A 338 -24.71 27.70 7.73
N SER A 339 -24.54 27.05 6.57
CA SER A 339 -24.71 27.69 5.25
C SER A 339 -26.17 28.09 4.97
N GLU A 340 -27.14 27.33 5.48
CA GLU A 340 -28.57 27.64 5.41
C GLU A 340 -28.92 28.82 6.32
N ILE A 341 -28.40 28.81 7.55
CA ILE A 341 -28.51 29.93 8.50
C ILE A 341 -27.91 31.21 7.89
N ASP A 342 -26.72 31.13 7.29
CA ASP A 342 -26.09 32.27 6.60
C ASP A 342 -26.93 32.82 5.45
N GLN A 343 -27.63 31.95 4.69
CA GLN A 343 -28.55 32.36 3.63
C GLN A 343 -29.84 32.99 4.16
N GLN A 344 -30.30 32.58 5.35
CA GLN A 344 -31.48 33.14 6.01
C GLN A 344 -31.18 34.40 6.86
N GLY A 345 -30.04 35.05 6.65
CA GLY A 345 -29.66 36.28 7.36
C GLY A 345 -28.67 36.07 8.50
N GLY A 346 -28.09 34.88 8.60
CA GLY A 346 -26.96 34.55 9.47
C GLY A 346 -27.30 34.46 10.95
N PRO A 347 -26.28 34.58 11.82
CA PRO A 347 -26.43 34.44 13.26
C PRO A 347 -27.39 35.44 13.90
N GLN A 348 -27.68 36.56 13.23
CA GLN A 348 -28.61 37.57 13.72
C GLN A 348 -30.06 37.12 13.52
N ALA A 349 -30.41 36.57 12.36
CA ALA A 349 -31.72 35.95 12.12
C ALA A 349 -32.00 34.76 13.07
N ALA A 350 -30.95 34.00 13.42
CA ALA A 350 -31.03 32.95 14.44
C ALA A 350 -31.36 33.48 15.84
N ARG A 351 -30.79 34.62 16.22
CA ARG A 351 -31.01 35.25 17.54
C ARG A 351 -32.39 35.90 17.64
N ASP A 352 -32.89 36.41 16.52
CA ASP A 352 -34.18 37.09 16.44
C ASP A 352 -35.35 36.12 16.16
N ASN A 353 -35.10 34.80 16.16
CA ASN A 353 -36.06 33.71 15.87
C ASN A 353 -36.74 33.82 14.48
N LEU A 354 -36.00 34.32 13.49
CA LEU A 354 -36.48 34.51 12.13
C LEU A 354 -36.06 33.38 11.17
N LEU A 355 -35.47 32.29 11.69
CA LEU A 355 -35.09 31.12 10.89
C LEU A 355 -36.29 30.21 10.62
N ASP A 356 -36.47 29.81 9.36
CA ASP A 356 -37.38 28.73 9.00
C ASP A 356 -36.65 27.39 9.17
N LEU A 357 -36.88 26.76 10.33
CA LEU A 357 -36.28 25.49 10.72
C LEU A 357 -37.14 24.28 10.36
N THR A 358 -38.17 24.45 9.52
CA THR A 358 -39.00 23.32 9.09
C THR A 358 -38.22 22.40 8.14
N PRO A 359 -38.20 21.07 8.37
CA PRO A 359 -37.48 20.15 7.50
C PRO A 359 -38.16 20.15 6.12
N ALA A 360 -37.47 20.73 5.14
CA ALA A 360 -37.98 20.93 3.79
C ALA A 360 -38.48 19.61 3.18
N SER A 361 -39.80 19.47 3.06
CA SER A 361 -40.44 18.51 2.17
C SER A 361 -41.02 19.28 0.98
N THR A 362 -40.16 19.89 0.15
CA THR A 362 -40.30 20.18 -1.30
C THR A 362 -39.39 21.34 -1.70
N PRO A 363 -38.82 21.36 -2.93
CA PRO A 363 -38.03 22.49 -3.41
C PRO A 363 -38.96 23.66 -3.74
N ARG A 364 -38.70 24.83 -3.15
CA ARG A 364 -39.40 26.08 -3.48
C ARG A 364 -38.53 26.91 -4.41
N GLU A 365 -39.12 27.38 -5.52
CA GLU A 365 -38.46 28.22 -6.53
C GLU A 365 -38.02 29.58 -5.96
N PRO A 366 -36.98 30.20 -6.55
CA PRO A 366 -36.36 31.41 -6.01
C PRO A 366 -37.21 32.65 -6.29
N VAL A 367 -37.57 33.37 -5.23
CA VAL A 367 -38.15 34.72 -5.33
C VAL A 367 -37.03 35.75 -5.11
N MET A 368 -36.89 36.67 -6.06
CA MET A 368 -35.90 37.75 -6.05
C MET A 368 -36.18 38.80 -4.96
N PRO A 369 -35.15 39.50 -4.44
CA PRO A 369 -35.33 40.43 -3.33
C PRO A 369 -35.79 41.79 -3.85
N THR A 370 -36.73 42.41 -3.13
CA THR A 370 -36.92 43.87 -3.20
C THR A 370 -36.18 44.52 -2.05
N ALA A 371 -35.48 45.58 -2.39
CA ALA A 371 -34.72 46.41 -1.49
C ALA A 371 -35.66 47.19 -0.58
N ASP A 372 -35.40 47.15 0.73
CA ASP A 372 -35.44 48.36 1.53
C ASP A 372 -34.43 48.24 2.68
N THR A 373 -33.41 49.09 2.56
CA THR A 373 -32.34 49.29 3.51
C THR A 373 -32.81 50.31 4.53
N THR A 374 -32.93 49.91 5.79
CA THR A 374 -32.83 50.84 6.92
C THR A 374 -31.89 50.27 7.96
N SER A 375 -30.62 50.71 7.86
CA SER A 375 -29.56 50.50 8.83
C SER A 375 -29.93 51.15 10.17
N HIS A 376 -29.81 50.40 11.27
CA HIS A 376 -29.73 50.95 12.63
C HIS A 376 -28.38 50.54 13.25
N PRO A 377 -27.79 51.40 14.11
CA PRO A 377 -26.37 51.34 14.44
C PRO A 377 -26.03 50.18 15.37
N SER A 378 -24.94 49.49 15.06
CA SER A 378 -24.31 48.49 15.92
C SER A 378 -23.80 49.13 17.20
N HIS A 379 -24.43 48.82 18.33
CA HIS A 379 -23.78 48.97 19.63
C HIS A 379 -23.00 47.68 19.94
N THR A 380 -21.69 47.75 19.77
CA THR A 380 -20.74 46.76 20.29
C THR A 380 -20.74 46.87 21.82
N ALA A 381 -21.70 46.23 22.50
CA ALA A 381 -21.68 46.11 23.94
C ALA A 381 -20.78 44.93 24.33
N GLN A 382 -19.61 45.25 24.86
CA GLN A 382 -18.70 44.31 25.51
C GLN A 382 -19.44 43.57 26.64
N ALA A 383 -19.42 42.24 26.60
CA ALA A 383 -20.04 41.41 27.63
C ALA A 383 -19.37 41.68 29.00
N PRO A 384 -20.16 41.86 30.09
CA PRO A 384 -19.59 42.14 31.40
C PRO A 384 -18.85 40.92 31.97
N ALA A 385 -17.68 41.19 32.54
CA ALA A 385 -16.87 40.24 33.29
C ALA A 385 -17.52 39.93 34.65
N GLY A 386 -18.40 38.92 34.66
CA GLY A 386 -18.91 38.31 35.87
C GLY A 386 -19.25 36.87 35.56
N ALA A 387 -18.73 35.92 36.34
CA ALA A 387 -19.14 34.52 36.22
C ALA A 387 -20.66 34.47 36.39
N LEU A 388 -21.37 34.07 35.33
CA LEU A 388 -22.80 33.81 35.44
C LEU A 388 -22.98 32.78 36.56
N PRO A 389 -23.84 33.01 37.56
CA PRO A 389 -24.06 32.07 38.65
C PRO A 389 -24.90 30.91 38.12
N LEU A 390 -24.27 30.06 37.30
CA LEU A 390 -24.90 28.98 36.55
C LEU A 390 -25.74 28.06 37.45
N PRO A 391 -25.30 27.67 38.68
CA PRO A 391 -26.17 26.93 39.59
C PRO A 391 -27.45 27.69 39.99
N ALA A 392 -27.35 29.01 40.21
CA ALA A 392 -28.51 29.83 40.57
C ALA A 392 -29.46 30.03 39.38
N LEU A 393 -28.92 30.17 38.16
CA LEU A 393 -29.71 30.27 36.92
C LEU A 393 -30.47 28.97 36.61
N LEU A 394 -29.82 27.82 36.81
CA LEU A 394 -30.46 26.53 36.62
C LEU A 394 -31.54 26.28 37.68
N ALA A 395 -31.28 26.63 38.95
CA ALA A 395 -32.28 26.52 40.03
C ALA A 395 -33.48 27.46 39.82
N TRP A 396 -33.24 28.68 39.33
CA TRP A 396 -34.32 29.59 38.93
C TRP A 396 -35.14 29.01 37.77
N GLY A 397 -34.48 28.46 36.75
CA GLY A 397 -35.17 27.85 35.60
C GLY A 397 -36.02 26.64 35.99
N ASP A 398 -35.54 25.82 36.92
CA ASP A 398 -36.27 24.65 37.44
C ASP A 398 -37.52 25.03 38.26
N SER A 399 -37.51 26.20 38.90
CA SER A 399 -38.63 26.71 39.70
C SER A 399 -39.56 27.65 38.93
N HIS A 400 -39.32 27.85 37.64
CA HIS A 400 -40.09 28.78 36.82
C HIS A 400 -41.49 28.21 36.50
N PRO A 401 -42.57 29.01 36.49
CA PRO A 401 -43.92 28.52 36.23
C PRO A 401 -44.15 28.11 34.76
N ASP A 402 -43.31 28.58 33.84
CA ASP A 402 -43.36 28.23 32.41
C ASP A 402 -42.59 26.94 32.14
N SER A 403 -43.28 25.93 31.60
CA SER A 403 -42.69 24.63 31.26
C SER A 403 -41.58 24.72 30.21
N SER A 404 -41.63 25.70 29.29
CA SER A 404 -40.58 25.91 28.29
C SER A 404 -39.27 26.32 28.95
N VAL A 405 -39.33 27.12 30.01
CA VAL A 405 -38.15 27.56 30.78
C VAL A 405 -37.58 26.42 31.63
N GLN A 406 -38.44 25.59 32.21
CA GLN A 406 -38.02 24.35 32.91
C GLN A 406 -37.31 23.38 31.95
N ASP A 407 -37.86 23.18 30.75
CA ASP A 407 -37.25 22.33 29.72
C ASP A 407 -35.88 22.87 29.26
N GLN A 408 -35.75 24.21 29.14
CA GLN A 408 -34.47 24.85 28.84
C GLN A 408 -33.44 24.64 29.97
N ALA A 409 -33.84 24.73 31.23
CA ALA A 409 -32.98 24.47 32.38
C ALA A 409 -32.51 23.01 32.43
N ALA A 410 -33.39 22.06 32.13
CA ALA A 410 -33.05 20.64 32.02
C ALA A 410 -32.04 20.37 30.88
N ARG A 411 -32.26 20.95 29.69
CA ARG A 411 -31.30 20.85 28.57
C ARG A 411 -29.95 21.47 28.91
N ALA A 412 -29.94 22.63 29.56
CA ALA A 412 -28.73 23.31 29.99
C ALA A 412 -27.94 22.48 31.01
N ARG A 413 -28.61 21.82 31.96
CA ARG A 413 -27.98 20.88 32.91
C ARG A 413 -27.28 19.72 32.20
N ALA A 414 -27.99 19.04 31.30
CA ALA A 414 -27.43 17.93 30.52
C ALA A 414 -26.21 18.38 29.67
N ALA A 415 -26.29 19.57 29.07
CA ALA A 415 -25.18 20.13 28.29
C ALA A 415 -23.95 20.44 29.16
N VAL A 416 -24.15 21.00 30.34
CA VAL A 416 -23.07 21.33 31.29
C VAL A 416 -22.42 20.06 31.85
N GLU A 417 -23.21 19.05 32.17
CA GLU A 417 -22.71 17.74 32.59
C GLU A 417 -21.87 17.09 31.49
N GLY A 418 -22.35 17.10 30.24
CA GLY A 418 -21.60 16.61 29.09
C GLY A 418 -20.29 17.38 28.86
N LEU A 419 -20.29 18.71 29.05
CA LEU A 419 -19.08 19.52 28.95
C LEU A 419 -18.06 19.18 30.05
N ARG A 420 -18.52 18.99 31.29
CA ARG A 420 -17.65 18.59 32.41
C ARG A 420 -17.06 17.20 32.21
N ALA A 421 -17.85 16.25 31.72
CA ALA A 421 -17.38 14.90 31.40
C ALA A 421 -16.30 14.92 30.30
N ARG A 422 -16.51 15.71 29.23
CA ARG A 422 -15.49 15.90 28.18
C ARG A 422 -14.22 16.54 28.74
N HIS A 423 -14.35 17.58 29.56
CA HIS A 423 -13.19 18.23 30.17
C HIS A 423 -12.39 17.28 31.08
N ALA A 424 -13.08 16.44 31.86
CA ALA A 424 -12.43 15.43 32.68
C ALA A 424 -11.69 14.37 31.84
N ALA A 425 -12.30 13.92 30.73
CA ALA A 425 -11.65 13.00 29.80
C ALA A 425 -10.42 13.63 29.12
N ASP A 426 -10.49 14.90 28.74
CA ASP A 426 -9.35 15.64 28.16
C ASP A 426 -8.20 15.76 29.17
N GLN A 427 -8.52 16.01 30.45
CA GLN A 427 -7.52 16.04 31.53
C GLN A 427 -6.87 14.68 31.74
N GLU A 428 -7.65 13.60 31.76
CA GLU A 428 -7.13 12.23 31.88
C GLU A 428 -6.24 11.86 30.68
N LEU A 429 -6.67 12.18 29.46
CA LEU A 429 -5.90 11.94 28.26
C LEU A 429 -4.55 12.69 28.29
N THR A 430 -4.56 13.94 28.75
CA THR A 430 -3.35 14.75 28.92
C THR A 430 -2.40 14.09 29.92
N ALA A 431 -2.91 13.65 31.08
CA ALA A 431 -2.11 12.97 32.10
C ALA A 431 -1.47 11.66 31.58
N ILE A 432 -2.23 10.83 30.87
CA ILE A 432 -1.72 9.59 30.25
C ILE A 432 -0.65 9.90 29.21
N THR A 433 -0.86 10.94 28.40
CA THR A 433 0.10 11.34 27.35
C THR A 433 1.42 11.80 27.97
N ASP A 434 1.35 12.58 29.05
CA ASP A 434 2.53 13.04 29.78
C ASP A 434 3.27 11.87 30.45
N GLU A 435 2.55 10.92 31.05
CA GLU A 435 3.15 9.71 31.62
C GLU A 435 3.84 8.85 30.55
N ALA A 436 3.21 8.66 29.39
CA ALA A 436 3.80 7.94 28.27
C ALA A 436 5.13 8.58 27.81
N ALA A 437 5.17 9.91 27.69
CA ALA A 437 6.38 10.64 27.33
C ALA A 437 7.50 10.46 28.38
N GLN A 438 7.14 10.45 29.67
CA GLN A 438 8.10 10.20 30.76
C GLN A 438 8.66 8.76 30.70
N LEU A 439 7.81 7.76 30.44
CA LEU A 439 8.24 6.37 30.30
C LEU A 439 9.15 6.15 29.09
N GLU A 440 8.87 6.81 27.96
CA GLU A 440 9.76 6.77 26.78
C GLU A 440 11.14 7.35 27.10
N LYS A 441 11.20 8.48 27.79
CA LYS A 441 12.46 9.06 28.26
C LYS A 441 13.21 8.09 29.17
N ARG A 442 12.50 7.45 30.12
CA ARG A 442 13.10 6.46 31.04
C ARG A 442 13.64 5.24 30.30
N LEU A 443 12.91 4.75 29.31
CA LEU A 443 13.35 3.63 28.46
C LEU A 443 14.62 4.00 27.68
N ALA A 444 14.71 5.23 27.18
CA ALA A 444 15.90 5.72 26.50
C ALA A 444 17.12 5.77 27.43
N GLU A 445 16.96 6.25 28.67
CA GLU A 445 18.00 6.22 29.70
C GLU A 445 18.49 4.80 30.00
N LEU A 446 17.56 3.85 30.15
CA LEU A 446 17.89 2.45 30.42
C LEU A 446 18.64 1.81 29.24
N ARG A 447 18.23 2.08 28.00
CA ARG A 447 18.94 1.60 26.80
C ARG A 447 20.34 2.19 26.66
N ALA A 448 20.51 3.46 27.02
CA ALA A 448 21.83 4.09 27.03
C ALA A 448 22.74 3.39 28.05
N ARG A 449 22.22 3.08 29.25
CA ARG A 449 22.96 2.35 30.28
C ARG A 449 23.28 0.92 29.86
N GLU A 450 22.33 0.23 29.22
CA GLU A 450 22.56 -1.11 28.65
C GLU A 450 23.70 -1.08 27.62
N ALA A 451 23.73 -0.07 26.74
CA ALA A 451 24.78 0.09 25.74
C ALA A 451 26.16 0.37 26.35
N GLU A 452 26.22 1.12 27.45
CA GLU A 452 27.46 1.38 28.20
C GLU A 452 28.02 0.11 28.85
N LEU A 453 27.14 -0.72 29.41
CA LEU A 453 27.51 -1.98 30.06
C LEU A 453 27.73 -3.14 29.07
N ALA A 454 27.26 -3.01 27.83
CA ALA A 454 27.35 -4.07 26.85
C ALA A 454 28.82 -4.41 26.52
N PRO A 455 29.24 -5.68 26.64
CA PRO A 455 30.60 -6.07 26.34
C PRO A 455 30.90 -5.86 24.85
N LYS A 456 32.07 -5.28 24.54
CA LYS A 456 32.54 -5.15 23.14
C LYS A 456 32.63 -6.54 22.53
N LYS A 457 31.81 -6.80 21.49
CA LYS A 457 31.87 -8.08 20.76
C LYS A 457 33.30 -8.27 20.22
N PRO A 458 33.93 -9.42 20.48
CA PRO A 458 35.26 -9.69 19.94
C PRO A 458 35.18 -9.67 18.41
N ARG A 459 36.14 -8.99 17.78
CA ARG A 459 36.28 -9.04 16.32
C ARG A 459 36.53 -10.49 15.94
N ARG A 460 35.61 -11.08 15.17
CA ARG A 460 35.83 -12.41 14.58
C ARG A 460 36.94 -12.28 13.55
N SER A 461 38.14 -12.73 13.90
CA SER A 461 39.19 -12.94 12.90
C SER A 461 38.72 -14.01 11.91
N PRO A 462 38.99 -13.85 10.60
CA PRO A 462 38.76 -14.92 9.65
C PRO A 462 39.49 -16.20 10.10
N PRO A 463 38.93 -17.39 9.87
CA PRO A 463 39.62 -18.63 10.21
C PRO A 463 41.01 -18.66 9.56
N PRO A 464 42.04 -19.18 10.25
CA PRO A 464 43.37 -19.30 9.70
C PRO A 464 43.31 -20.10 8.39
N ARG A 465 43.92 -19.55 7.34
CA ARG A 465 44.01 -20.23 6.04
C ARG A 465 45.14 -21.24 6.11
N ASP A 466 44.91 -22.42 5.57
CA ASP A 466 45.87 -23.53 5.45
C ASP A 466 46.84 -23.36 4.26
N TYR A 467 46.77 -22.22 3.56
CA TYR A 467 47.61 -21.90 2.41
C TYR A 467 48.09 -20.44 2.45
N ASP A 468 49.31 -20.21 1.97
CA ASP A 468 49.79 -18.85 1.69
C ASP A 468 49.27 -18.38 0.32
N ALA A 469 48.47 -17.32 0.34
CA ALA A 469 47.86 -16.78 -0.87
C ALA A 469 48.88 -16.18 -1.84
N ARG A 470 50.06 -15.77 -1.38
CA ARG A 470 51.12 -15.26 -2.26
C ARG A 470 51.75 -16.41 -3.05
N THR A 471 52.08 -17.50 -2.37
CA THR A 471 52.62 -18.72 -2.97
C THR A 471 51.70 -19.31 -4.05
N VAL A 472 50.40 -19.46 -3.75
CA VAL A 472 49.45 -20.03 -4.71
C VAL A 472 49.23 -19.13 -5.93
N ARG A 473 49.27 -17.80 -5.76
CA ARG A 473 49.19 -16.85 -6.90
C ARG A 473 50.44 -16.90 -7.78
N ALA A 474 51.63 -16.96 -7.18
CA ALA A 474 52.87 -17.08 -7.93
C ALA A 474 52.90 -18.37 -8.76
N TRP A 475 52.44 -19.48 -8.18
CA TRP A 475 52.27 -20.74 -8.90
C TRP A 475 51.26 -20.62 -10.05
N ALA A 476 50.11 -20.00 -9.81
CA ALA A 476 49.06 -19.84 -10.83
C ALA A 476 49.54 -19.01 -12.03
N VAL A 477 50.31 -17.94 -11.79
CA VAL A 477 50.95 -17.14 -12.86
C VAL A 477 51.95 -17.99 -13.66
N GLY A 478 52.79 -18.78 -12.98
CA GLY A 478 53.77 -19.65 -13.63
C GLY A 478 53.17 -20.79 -14.46
N HIS A 479 51.93 -21.22 -14.15
CA HIS A 479 51.24 -22.33 -14.82
C HIS A 479 50.09 -21.87 -15.74
N GLY A 480 49.97 -20.57 -15.99
CA GLY A 480 48.92 -20.01 -16.87
C GLY A 480 47.49 -20.17 -16.32
N VAL A 481 47.32 -20.34 -15.01
CA VAL A 481 46.01 -20.50 -14.36
C VAL A 481 45.45 -19.14 -13.94
N ASP A 482 44.24 -18.81 -14.42
CA ASP A 482 43.55 -17.54 -14.11
C ASP A 482 43.19 -17.42 -12.62
N CYS A 483 43.93 -16.55 -11.92
CA CYS A 483 43.82 -16.28 -10.48
C CYS A 483 43.74 -14.77 -10.17
N PRO A 484 42.72 -14.30 -9.42
CA PRO A 484 42.61 -12.89 -9.03
C PRO A 484 43.79 -12.38 -8.17
N GLY A 485 44.30 -11.19 -8.48
CA GLY A 485 45.42 -10.55 -7.78
C GLY A 485 45.13 -10.15 -6.32
N VAL A 486 43.86 -10.04 -5.93
CA VAL A 486 43.41 -9.69 -4.58
C VAL A 486 42.24 -10.58 -4.14
N GLY A 487 42.02 -10.72 -2.82
CA GLY A 487 40.89 -11.48 -2.27
C GLY A 487 41.19 -12.95 -1.94
N GLN A 488 40.13 -13.76 -1.83
CA GLN A 488 40.24 -15.21 -1.64
C GLN A 488 40.64 -15.90 -2.95
N ILE A 489 41.46 -16.94 -2.84
CA ILE A 489 41.86 -17.74 -4.00
C ILE A 489 40.71 -18.67 -4.38
N PRO A 490 40.27 -18.68 -5.65
CA PRO A 490 39.21 -19.57 -6.10
C PRO A 490 39.58 -21.03 -5.85
N LYS A 491 38.62 -21.83 -5.39
CA LYS A 491 38.84 -23.26 -5.07
C LYS A 491 39.50 -24.04 -6.21
N ARG A 492 39.12 -23.75 -7.47
CA ARG A 492 39.73 -24.34 -8.68
C ARG A 492 41.26 -24.18 -8.73
N VAL A 493 41.77 -23.03 -8.28
CA VAL A 493 43.21 -22.72 -8.30
C VAL A 493 43.91 -23.43 -7.15
N LEU A 494 43.28 -23.50 -5.96
CA LEU A 494 43.81 -24.23 -4.81
C LEU A 494 43.88 -25.73 -5.07
N ASP A 495 42.83 -26.32 -5.66
CA ASP A 495 42.79 -27.74 -5.99
C ASP A 495 43.85 -28.09 -7.05
N ALA A 496 44.05 -27.23 -8.05
CA ALA A 496 45.09 -27.41 -9.05
C ALA A 496 46.51 -27.25 -8.47
N TRP A 497 46.72 -26.28 -7.57
CA TRP A 497 47.99 -26.10 -6.86
C TRP A 497 48.32 -27.29 -5.96
N ARG A 498 47.34 -27.80 -5.21
CA ARG A 498 47.51 -28.99 -4.36
C ARG A 498 47.82 -30.23 -5.20
N ALA A 499 47.10 -30.43 -6.30
CA ALA A 499 47.35 -31.54 -7.22
C ALA A 499 48.78 -31.51 -7.80
N ALA A 500 49.30 -30.31 -8.12
CA ALA A 500 50.67 -30.14 -8.60
C ALA A 500 51.73 -30.39 -7.50
N GLY A 501 51.39 -30.19 -6.22
CA GLY A 501 52.28 -30.46 -5.09
C GLY A 501 52.35 -31.93 -4.66
N THR A 502 51.37 -32.77 -5.02
CA THR A 502 51.36 -34.22 -4.71
C THR A 502 51.98 -35.12 -5.79
N SER A 503 52.49 -34.55 -6.89
CA SER A 503 53.12 -35.31 -7.99
C SER A 503 54.65 -35.29 -7.98
N ALA A 504 55.28 -35.08 -6.81
CA ALA A 504 56.72 -35.18 -6.62
C ALA A 504 57.08 -36.44 -5.84
#